data_AF-A0A7R9THD7-F1
#
_entry.id   AF-A0A7R9THD7-F1
#
_cell.length_a   1.000
_cell.length_b   1.000
_cell.length_c   1.000
_cell.angle_alpha   90.00
_cell.angle_beta   90.00
_cell.angle_gamma   90.00
#
_symmetry.space_group_name_H-M   'P 1'
#
loop_
_entity.id
_entity.type
_entity.pdbx_description
1 polymer ?
#
loop_
_entity_poly.entity_id
_entity_poly.type
_entity_poly.pdbx_seq_one_letter_code
_entity_poly.pdbx_strand_id
1 'polypeptide(L)'
;ADERGDELLNHRQRTSGTLFKHARWIDAFELPGQYVTITDVDSGKAISKPISVSPYRARSTAPNSDVSVVELLLDTGSDDGDENFFAAAQPPMRLRVSAVKGCGFENPLFPEYCLKSAIERGHAIVCVAGGPRGMGPLRSVIEWPPVSSHAGKNPVTLLYLHAGDSQSA
;
A
#
# COMPACT_ATOMS: atom_id res chain seq x y z
N ALA A 1 1.41 -30.78 4.85
CA ALA A 1 1.51 -29.73 3.83
C ALA A 1 0.28 -29.88 2.96
N ASP A 2 -0.59 -28.88 2.93
CA ASP A 2 -1.90 -28.95 2.30
C ASP A 2 -1.78 -28.61 0.80
N GLU A 3 -1.86 -29.66 -0.02
CA GLU A 3 -1.64 -29.67 -1.47
C GLU A 3 -2.53 -28.66 -2.21
N ARG A 4 -3.71 -28.34 -1.67
CA ARG A 4 -4.65 -27.35 -2.24
C ARG A 4 -4.15 -25.92 -2.19
N GLY A 5 -3.45 -25.53 -1.13
CA GLY A 5 -2.92 -24.18 -1.00
C GLY A 5 -1.72 -23.93 -1.92
N ASP A 6 -0.94 -24.98 -2.19
CA ASP A 6 0.21 -24.91 -3.09
C ASP A 6 -0.21 -24.84 -4.57
N GLU A 7 -1.32 -25.51 -4.95
CA GLU A 7 -1.91 -25.39 -6.29
C GLU A 7 -2.39 -23.96 -6.60
N LEU A 8 -2.94 -23.25 -5.61
CA LEU A 8 -3.43 -21.88 -5.76
C LEU A 8 -2.32 -20.82 -5.85
N LEU A 9 -1.08 -21.16 -5.45
CA LEU A 9 0.08 -20.27 -5.44
C LEU A 9 1.02 -20.52 -6.64
N ASN A 10 0.68 -21.47 -7.52
CA ASN A 10 1.59 -22.00 -8.52
C ASN A 10 1.68 -21.10 -9.79
N HIS A 11 2.27 -19.90 -9.63
CA HIS A 11 2.75 -19.08 -10.75
C HIS A 11 4.29 -19.09 -10.79
N ARG A 12 4.91 -20.27 -10.94
CA ARG A 12 6.36 -20.39 -11.19
C ARG A 12 6.61 -20.87 -12.62
N GLN A 13 6.82 -19.94 -13.54
CA GLN A 13 7.50 -20.24 -14.80
C GLN A 13 8.99 -19.90 -14.70
N ARG A 14 9.81 -20.94 -14.62
CA ARG A 14 11.27 -20.87 -14.78
C ARG A 14 11.59 -20.60 -16.25
N THR A 15 12.04 -19.40 -16.60
CA THR A 15 12.95 -19.21 -17.74
C THR A 15 14.00 -18.15 -17.43
N SER A 16 15.26 -18.60 -17.46
CA SER A 16 16.48 -17.79 -17.36
C SER A 16 16.69 -17.00 -18.65
N GLY A 17 17.18 -15.75 -18.55
CA GLY A 17 17.81 -15.06 -19.70
C GLY A 17 17.37 -13.63 -20.04
N THR A 18 16.52 -12.97 -19.26
CA THR A 18 16.17 -11.54 -19.44
C THR A 18 15.74 -10.99 -18.09
N LEU A 19 16.37 -9.89 -17.65
CA LEU A 19 16.29 -9.43 -16.27
C LEU A 19 14.87 -9.23 -15.74
N PHE A 20 13.87 -8.89 -16.58
CA PHE A 20 12.44 -9.17 -16.31
C PHE A 20 11.70 -9.30 -17.65
N LYS A 21 11.14 -10.48 -17.96
CA LYS A 21 10.38 -10.73 -19.21
C LYS A 21 8.87 -10.48 -19.08
N HIS A 22 8.40 -10.19 -17.86
CA HIS A 22 6.98 -10.00 -17.54
C HIS A 22 6.82 -8.79 -16.63
N ALA A 23 5.73 -8.02 -16.82
CA ALA A 23 5.36 -6.93 -15.94
C ALA A 23 5.21 -7.46 -14.52
N ARG A 24 5.95 -6.88 -13.57
CA ARG A 24 5.84 -7.29 -12.17
C ARG A 24 4.56 -6.70 -11.61
N TRP A 25 3.94 -7.42 -10.67
CA TRP A 25 2.78 -6.94 -9.93
C TRP A 25 2.97 -5.51 -9.39
N ILE A 26 4.19 -5.21 -8.97
CA ILE A 26 4.56 -3.94 -8.38
C ILE A 26 4.69 -2.78 -9.36
N ASP A 27 4.87 -3.09 -10.64
CA ASP A 27 4.98 -2.06 -11.67
C ASP A 27 3.61 -1.41 -11.92
N ALA A 28 2.52 -2.00 -11.42
CA ALA A 28 1.18 -1.40 -11.39
C ALA A 28 0.94 -0.42 -10.23
N PHE A 29 1.88 -0.31 -9.27
CA PHE A 29 1.85 0.73 -8.24
C PHE A 29 2.57 1.97 -8.75
N GLU A 30 1.79 2.94 -9.18
CA GLU A 30 2.27 4.19 -9.76
C GLU A 30 2.14 5.36 -8.77
N LEU A 31 1.12 5.32 -7.91
CA LEU A 31 0.71 6.48 -7.12
C LEU A 31 0.32 6.14 -5.68
N PRO A 32 0.66 7.03 -4.72
CA PRO A 32 0.16 6.95 -3.37
C PRO A 32 -1.38 6.86 -3.31
N GLY A 33 -1.89 6.08 -2.36
CA GLY A 33 -3.34 5.86 -2.17
C GLY A 33 -3.92 4.70 -2.99
N GLN A 34 -3.16 4.10 -3.92
CA GLN A 34 -3.56 2.83 -4.53
C GLN A 34 -3.62 1.71 -3.48
N TYR A 35 -4.49 0.73 -3.71
CA TYR A 35 -4.83 -0.29 -2.73
C TYR A 35 -4.82 -1.69 -3.31
N VAL A 36 -4.82 -2.68 -2.41
CA VAL A 36 -4.85 -4.10 -2.73
C VAL A 36 -5.88 -4.79 -1.86
N THR A 37 -6.34 -5.95 -2.30
CA THR A 37 -7.12 -6.86 -1.48
C THR A 37 -6.23 -8.02 -1.07
N ILE A 38 -6.13 -8.27 0.23
CA ILE A 38 -5.55 -9.50 0.77
C ILE A 38 -6.66 -10.45 1.14
N THR A 39 -6.49 -11.71 0.80
CA THR A 39 -7.43 -12.79 1.11
C THR A 39 -6.66 -13.91 1.77
N ASP A 40 -7.11 -14.32 2.96
CA ASP A 40 -6.59 -15.50 3.62
C ASP A 40 -7.05 -16.75 2.86
N VAL A 41 -6.10 -17.61 2.48
CA VAL A 41 -6.38 -18.76 1.62
C VAL A 41 -7.24 -19.79 2.34
N ASP A 42 -7.07 -19.92 3.66
CA ASP A 42 -7.69 -20.98 4.45
C ASP A 42 -9.12 -20.61 4.89
N SER A 43 -9.33 -19.39 5.37
CA SER A 43 -10.65 -18.91 5.82
C SER A 43 -11.48 -18.23 4.73
N GLY A 44 -10.85 -17.77 3.64
CA GLY A 44 -11.51 -16.98 2.60
C GLY A 44 -11.85 -15.54 3.00
N LYS A 45 -11.52 -15.13 4.23
CA LYS A 45 -11.68 -13.74 4.71
C LYS A 45 -10.85 -12.80 3.86
N ALA A 46 -11.33 -11.57 3.66
CA ALA A 46 -10.65 -10.61 2.79
C ALA A 46 -10.81 -9.16 3.25
N ILE A 47 -9.75 -8.37 3.09
CA ILE A 47 -9.80 -6.92 3.31
C ILE A 47 -9.09 -6.17 2.19
N SER A 48 -9.59 -4.98 1.88
CA SER A 48 -8.92 -4.04 0.97
C SER A 48 -8.21 -2.94 1.76
N LYS A 49 -6.93 -2.74 1.51
CA LYS A 49 -6.11 -1.72 2.21
C LYS A 49 -5.20 -0.95 1.26
N PRO A 50 -5.05 0.37 1.47
CA PRO A 50 -4.03 1.15 0.78
C PRO A 50 -2.63 0.60 1.04
N ILE A 51 -1.81 0.56 0.00
CA ILE A 51 -0.39 0.23 0.15
C ILE A 51 0.25 1.36 0.94
N SER A 52 0.73 1.05 2.14
CA SER A 52 1.12 2.08 3.13
C SER A 52 2.56 2.55 2.97
N VAL A 53 3.41 1.75 2.33
CA VAL A 53 4.80 2.11 2.01
C VAL A 53 5.04 1.88 0.53
N SER A 54 5.74 2.82 -0.09
CA SER A 54 6.19 2.66 -1.46
C SER A 54 7.00 1.36 -1.58
N PRO A 55 6.60 0.42 -2.45
CA PRO A 55 7.28 -0.86 -2.55
C PRO A 55 8.74 -0.78 -3.04
N TYR A 56 9.12 0.35 -3.62
CA TYR A 56 10.50 0.66 -3.96
C TYR A 56 11.39 0.75 -2.72
N ARG A 57 10.85 1.25 -1.60
CA ARG A 57 11.55 1.30 -0.31
C ARG A 57 11.66 -0.08 0.31
N ALA A 58 10.59 -0.86 0.30
CA ALA A 58 10.60 -2.25 0.80
C ALA A 58 11.56 -3.17 0.00
N ARG A 59 11.87 -2.82 -1.26
CA ARG A 59 12.93 -3.51 -2.03
C ARG A 59 14.34 -3.12 -1.64
N SER A 60 14.59 -1.89 -1.18
CA SER A 60 15.92 -1.51 -0.70
C SER A 60 16.36 -2.36 0.49
N THR A 61 15.40 -2.85 1.27
CA THR A 61 15.61 -3.78 2.39
C THR A 61 15.70 -5.26 1.97
N ALA A 62 15.38 -5.60 0.71
CA ALA A 62 15.46 -6.96 0.16
C ALA A 62 15.95 -6.96 -1.31
N PRO A 63 17.19 -6.51 -1.60
CA PRO A 63 17.64 -6.20 -2.97
C PRO A 63 17.88 -7.42 -3.87
N ASN A 64 17.93 -8.64 -3.33
CA ASN A 64 18.32 -9.87 -4.06
C ASN A 64 17.25 -10.97 -4.09
N SER A 65 16.00 -10.64 -3.74
CA SER A 65 14.90 -11.61 -3.80
C SER A 65 13.98 -11.33 -4.98
N ASP A 66 13.56 -12.38 -5.70
CA ASP A 66 12.44 -12.35 -6.66
C ASP A 66 11.07 -12.08 -6.00
N VAL A 67 11.09 -11.47 -4.80
CA VAL A 67 9.94 -11.24 -3.93
C VAL A 67 9.70 -9.73 -3.87
N SER A 68 8.44 -9.34 -4.05
CA SER A 68 8.00 -7.98 -3.76
C SER A 68 7.42 -7.93 -2.36
N VAL A 69 7.87 -6.97 -1.56
CA VAL A 69 7.34 -6.73 -0.21
C VAL A 69 6.39 -5.54 -0.29
N VAL A 70 5.21 -5.69 0.30
CA VAL A 70 4.24 -4.62 0.50
C VAL A 70 3.92 -4.50 1.98
N GLU A 71 3.78 -3.28 2.46
CA GLU A 71 3.37 -3.00 3.84
C GLU A 71 1.96 -2.42 3.84
N LEU A 72 1.12 -2.96 4.71
CA LEU A 72 -0.25 -2.52 4.94
C LEU A 72 -0.39 -2.15 6.41
N LEU A 73 -1.00 -1.01 6.69
CA LEU A 73 -1.37 -0.63 8.05
C LEU A 73 -2.76 -1.18 8.37
N LEU A 74 -2.85 -1.94 9.46
CA LEU A 74 -4.10 -2.50 9.97
C LEU A 74 -4.43 -1.87 11.32
N ASP A 75 -5.70 -1.59 11.53
CA ASP A 75 -6.24 -1.10 12.79
C ASP A 75 -6.84 -2.27 13.59
N THR A 76 -6.28 -2.55 14.77
CA THR A 76 -6.76 -3.62 15.66
C THR A 76 -8.10 -3.29 16.34
N GLY A 77 -8.48 -2.01 16.35
CA GLY A 77 -9.76 -1.54 16.88
C GLY A 77 -10.81 -1.33 15.78
N SER A 78 -10.53 -1.79 14.55
CA SER A 78 -11.41 -1.54 13.41
C SER A 78 -12.74 -2.26 13.59
N ASP A 79 -13.83 -1.59 13.28
CA ASP A 79 -15.16 -2.19 13.11
C ASP A 79 -15.43 -2.63 11.65
N ASP A 80 -14.43 -2.50 10.77
CA ASP A 80 -14.57 -2.74 9.33
C ASP A 80 -14.21 -4.17 8.93
N GLY A 81 -15.24 -4.96 8.64
CA GLY A 81 -15.13 -6.27 8.01
C GLY A 81 -14.22 -7.23 8.76
N ASP A 82 -13.29 -7.85 8.04
CA ASP A 82 -12.37 -8.86 8.58
C ASP A 82 -11.04 -8.26 9.10
N GLU A 83 -10.90 -6.94 9.23
CA GLU A 83 -9.60 -6.33 9.54
C GLU A 83 -8.99 -6.83 10.85
N ASN A 84 -9.81 -6.99 11.89
CA ASN A 84 -9.34 -7.53 13.18
C ASN A 84 -8.80 -8.96 13.07
N PHE A 85 -9.32 -9.77 12.14
CA PHE A 85 -8.79 -11.10 11.89
C PHE A 85 -7.35 -11.02 11.33
N PHE A 86 -7.12 -10.13 10.37
CA PHE A 86 -5.78 -9.92 9.81
C PHE A 86 -4.83 -9.22 10.79
N ALA A 87 -5.34 -8.30 11.62
CA ALA A 87 -4.54 -7.59 12.62
C ALA A 87 -4.08 -8.52 13.77
N ALA A 88 -4.86 -9.54 14.10
CA ALA A 88 -4.51 -10.56 15.10
C ALA A 88 -3.70 -11.73 14.52
N ALA A 89 -3.50 -11.79 13.20
CA ALA A 89 -2.84 -12.90 12.55
C ALA A 89 -1.35 -12.99 12.94
N GLN A 90 -0.86 -14.23 13.09
CA GLN A 90 0.54 -14.52 13.36
C GLN A 90 1.12 -15.37 12.22
N PRO A 91 2.40 -15.18 11.85
CA PRO A 91 3.05 -16.05 10.88
C PRO A 91 3.15 -17.51 11.36
N PRO A 92 3.10 -18.50 10.45
CA PRO A 92 2.91 -18.36 9.00
C PRO A 92 1.42 -18.20 8.63
N MET A 93 1.13 -17.31 7.68
CA MET A 93 -0.19 -17.15 7.08
C MET A 93 -0.06 -17.10 5.56
N ARG A 94 -0.94 -17.83 4.85
CA ARG A 94 -0.94 -17.87 3.37
C ARG A 94 -1.96 -16.87 2.85
N LEU A 95 -1.46 -15.80 2.24
CA LEU A 95 -2.29 -14.73 1.71
C LEU A 95 -2.24 -14.71 0.19
N ARG A 96 -3.40 -14.58 -0.45
CA ARG A 96 -3.51 -14.16 -1.85
C ARG A 96 -3.63 -12.65 -1.90
N VAL A 97 -2.80 -12.01 -2.73
CA VAL A 97 -2.82 -10.55 -2.94
C VAL A 97 -3.41 -10.26 -4.32
N SER A 98 -4.43 -9.41 -4.41
CA SER A 98 -5.00 -8.97 -5.68
C SER A 98 -4.03 -8.11 -6.48
N ALA A 99 -4.29 -7.86 -7.77
CA ALA A 99 -3.66 -6.75 -8.49
C ALA A 99 -3.84 -5.42 -7.75
N VAL A 100 -2.91 -4.48 -7.99
CA VAL A 100 -3.02 -3.09 -7.52
C VAL A 100 -4.23 -2.43 -8.18
N LYS A 101 -5.02 -1.70 -7.38
CA LYS A 101 -6.26 -1.04 -7.82
C LYS A 101 -6.32 0.41 -7.34
N GLY A 102 -7.21 1.17 -7.95
CA GLY A 102 -7.46 2.58 -7.67
C GLY A 102 -6.54 3.51 -8.46
N CYS A 103 -6.96 4.78 -8.56
CA CYS A 103 -6.18 5.87 -9.15
C CYS A 103 -5.33 6.62 -8.11
N GLY A 104 -5.32 6.17 -6.84
CA GLY A 104 -4.60 6.87 -5.78
C GLY A 104 -5.16 8.25 -5.47
N PHE A 105 -4.28 9.20 -5.10
CA PHE A 105 -4.64 10.61 -4.92
C PHE A 105 -4.73 11.37 -6.26
N GLU A 106 -5.41 10.78 -7.24
CA GLU A 106 -5.79 11.44 -8.49
C GLU A 106 -7.28 11.69 -8.53
N ASN A 107 -7.65 12.77 -9.23
CA ASN A 107 -9.03 13.04 -9.55
C ASN A 107 -9.39 12.38 -10.89
N PRO A 108 -10.24 11.35 -10.91
CA PRO A 108 -10.59 10.64 -12.15
C PRO A 108 -11.42 11.50 -13.12
N LEU A 109 -12.09 12.54 -12.62
CA LEU A 109 -12.89 13.45 -13.45
C LEU A 109 -12.07 14.60 -14.02
N PHE A 110 -10.96 14.95 -13.35
CA PHE A 110 -10.07 16.03 -13.74
C PHE A 110 -8.61 15.60 -13.55
N PRO A 111 -8.04 14.83 -14.49
CA PRO A 111 -6.69 14.28 -14.38
C PRO A 111 -5.60 15.34 -14.16
N GLU A 112 -5.84 16.58 -14.61
CA GLU A 112 -4.97 17.74 -14.39
C GLU A 112 -4.92 18.22 -12.93
N TYR A 113 -5.93 17.87 -12.12
CA TYR A 113 -6.01 18.16 -10.69
C TYR A 113 -5.62 16.92 -9.88
N CYS A 114 -4.36 16.51 -10.02
CA CYS A 114 -3.77 15.41 -9.25
C CYS A 114 -2.52 15.84 -8.48
N LEU A 115 -2.10 15.01 -7.52
CA LEU A 115 -0.90 15.24 -6.72
C LEU A 115 0.35 15.44 -7.60
N LYS A 116 0.49 14.66 -8.68
CA LYS A 116 1.63 14.75 -9.59
C LYS A 116 1.69 16.12 -10.28
N SER A 117 0.58 16.58 -10.84
CA SER A 117 0.51 17.91 -11.46
C SER A 117 0.71 19.04 -10.45
N ALA A 118 0.25 18.89 -9.20
CA ALA A 118 0.50 19.87 -8.14
C ALA A 118 2.00 19.98 -7.79
N ILE A 119 2.72 18.85 -7.74
CA ILE A 119 4.17 18.81 -7.55
C ILE A 119 4.89 19.48 -8.74
N GLU A 120 4.55 19.10 -9.97
CA GLU A 120 5.17 19.64 -11.19
C GLU A 120 5.00 21.16 -11.31
N ARG A 121 3.87 21.70 -10.83
CA ARG A 121 3.57 23.14 -10.85
C ARG A 121 4.10 23.91 -9.64
N GLY A 122 4.78 23.26 -8.70
CA GLY A 122 5.34 23.93 -7.53
C GLY A 122 4.29 24.37 -6.50
N HIS A 123 3.11 23.76 -6.48
CA HIS A 123 2.05 24.13 -5.53
C HIS A 123 2.39 23.68 -4.11
N ALA A 124 1.90 24.42 -3.11
CA ALA A 124 1.93 23.95 -1.73
C ALA A 124 1.03 22.71 -1.59
N ILE A 125 1.50 21.71 -0.83
CA ILE A 125 0.78 20.46 -0.61
C ILE A 125 0.29 20.43 0.82
N VAL A 126 -1.02 20.21 1.01
CA VAL A 126 -1.61 19.99 2.33
C VAL A 126 -2.21 18.59 2.36
N CYS A 127 -1.65 17.73 3.21
CA CYS A 127 -2.14 16.39 3.42
C CYS A 127 -2.96 16.34 4.71
N VAL A 128 -4.22 15.91 4.61
CA VAL A 128 -5.11 15.75 5.76
C VAL A 128 -5.45 14.28 5.92
N ALA A 129 -5.24 13.74 7.11
CA ALA A 129 -5.55 12.35 7.45
C ALA A 129 -6.25 12.25 8.80
N GLY A 130 -7.16 11.28 8.92
CA GLY A 130 -7.93 11.02 10.12
C GLY A 130 -7.80 9.57 10.58
N GLY A 131 -7.39 9.37 11.83
CA GLY A 131 -7.29 8.08 12.50
C GLY A 131 -6.37 7.07 11.81
N PRO A 132 -6.40 5.81 12.27
CA PRO A 132 -5.60 4.72 11.68
C PRO A 132 -5.85 4.53 10.18
N ARG A 133 -7.11 4.71 9.73
CA ARG A 133 -7.52 4.59 8.31
C ARG A 133 -6.85 5.61 7.41
N GLY A 134 -6.66 6.85 7.90
CA GLY A 134 -6.00 7.91 7.14
C GLY A 134 -4.48 7.76 7.10
N MET A 135 -3.87 7.15 8.12
CA MET A 135 -2.41 7.05 8.23
C MET A 135 -1.77 6.16 7.17
N GLY A 136 -2.40 5.04 6.83
CA GLY A 136 -1.88 4.11 5.81
C GLY A 136 -1.59 4.81 4.47
N PRO A 137 -2.61 5.37 3.79
CA PRO A 137 -2.38 6.06 2.52
C PRO A 137 -1.54 7.33 2.69
N LEU A 138 -1.62 8.01 3.83
CA LEU A 138 -0.82 9.21 4.08
C LEU A 138 0.69 8.91 4.14
N ARG A 139 1.07 7.80 4.79
CA ARG A 139 2.46 7.34 4.84
C ARG A 139 3.00 7.09 3.43
N SER A 140 2.17 6.52 2.55
CA SER A 140 2.55 6.29 1.15
C SER A 140 2.86 7.59 0.39
N VAL A 141 2.18 8.70 0.73
CA VAL A 141 2.42 10.03 0.14
C VAL A 141 3.72 10.63 0.65
N ILE A 142 3.93 10.62 1.96
CA ILE A 142 5.11 11.24 2.59
C ILE A 142 6.39 10.52 2.17
N GLU A 143 6.33 9.20 2.01
CA GLU A 143 7.47 8.41 1.58
C GLU A 143 7.66 8.38 0.04
N TRP A 144 6.76 9.03 -0.71
CA TRP A 144 6.85 9.07 -2.15
C TRP A 144 7.98 10.00 -2.60
N PRO A 145 8.99 9.52 -3.36
CA PRO A 145 10.16 10.32 -3.70
C PRO A 145 9.85 11.69 -4.35
N PRO A 146 8.84 11.83 -5.21
CA PRO A 146 8.42 13.14 -5.74
C PRO A 146 8.01 14.14 -4.64
N VAL A 147 7.25 13.71 -3.63
CA VAL A 147 6.84 14.58 -2.51
C VAL A 147 8.04 14.93 -1.65
N SER A 148 8.91 13.96 -1.35
CA SER A 148 10.13 14.19 -0.57
C SER A 148 11.06 15.21 -1.24
N SER A 149 11.21 15.11 -2.57
CA SER A 149 12.01 16.07 -3.35
C SER A 149 11.36 17.45 -3.39
N HIS A 150 10.05 17.51 -3.55
CA HIS A 150 9.26 18.74 -3.57
C HIS A 150 9.33 19.52 -2.25
N ALA A 151 9.29 18.80 -1.13
CA ALA A 151 9.35 19.38 0.22
C ALA A 151 10.64 20.17 0.49
N GLY A 152 11.72 19.92 -0.26
CA GLY A 152 12.95 20.70 -0.18
C GLY A 152 12.86 22.11 -0.78
N LYS A 153 11.81 22.39 -1.58
CA LYS A 153 11.65 23.66 -2.32
C LYS A 153 10.30 24.33 -2.09
N ASN A 154 9.25 23.56 -1.81
CA ASN A 154 7.88 24.04 -1.67
C ASN A 154 7.26 23.53 -0.36
N PRO A 155 6.29 24.25 0.23
CA PRO A 155 5.66 23.83 1.47
C PRO A 155 4.89 22.51 1.33
N VAL A 156 5.12 21.59 2.26
CA VAL A 156 4.33 20.37 2.45
C VAL A 156 3.89 20.33 3.90
N THR A 157 2.58 20.38 4.15
CA THR A 157 2.00 20.40 5.51
C THR A 157 1.18 19.15 5.76
N LEU A 158 1.37 18.56 6.93
CA LEU A 158 0.64 17.39 7.40
C LEU A 158 -0.31 17.77 8.52
N LEU A 159 -1.60 17.49 8.34
CA LEU A 159 -2.61 17.59 9.38
C LEU A 159 -3.13 16.20 9.70
N TYR A 160 -2.77 15.68 10.88
CA TYR A 160 -3.24 14.40 11.36
C TYR A 160 -4.25 14.59 12.49
N LEU A 161 -5.45 14.07 12.30
CA LEU A 161 -6.54 14.14 13.25
C LEU A 161 -6.71 12.76 13.89
N HIS A 162 -6.60 12.66 15.20
CA HIS A 162 -6.89 11.46 15.96
C HIS A 162 -7.79 11.82 17.13
N ALA A 163 -8.74 10.96 17.48
CA ALA A 163 -9.71 11.21 18.55
C ALA A 163 -9.10 11.20 19.98
N GLY A 164 -7.77 11.28 20.10
CA GLY A 164 -7.03 11.10 21.36
C GLY A 164 -7.00 9.63 21.83
N ASP A 165 -6.16 9.34 22.81
CA ASP A 165 -6.32 8.12 23.59
C ASP A 165 -7.63 8.26 24.37
N SER A 166 -8.59 7.37 24.13
CA SER A 166 -9.66 7.16 25.09
C SER A 166 -8.98 6.88 26.42
N GLN A 167 -8.98 7.83 27.36
CA GLN A 167 -8.55 7.57 28.72
C GLN A 167 -9.35 6.35 29.17
N SER A 168 -8.64 5.24 29.39
CA SER A 168 -9.22 4.04 29.98
C SER A 168 -9.63 4.43 31.39
N ALA A 169 -10.92 4.75 31.56
CA ALA A 169 -11.55 4.93 32.86
C ALA A 169 -11.87 3.58 33.48
#